data_AF-A0A174SIY7-F1
#
_entry.id   AF-A0A174SIY7-F1
#
_cell.length_a   1.000
_cell.length_b   1.000
_cell.length_c   1.000
_cell.angle_alpha   90.00
_cell.angle_beta   90.00
_cell.angle_gamma   90.00
#
_symmetry.space_group_name_H-M   'P 1'
#
loop_
_entity.id
_entity.type
_entity.pdbx_description
1 polymer ?
#
loop_
_entity_poly.entity_id
_entity_poly.type
_entity_poly.pdbx_seq_one_letter_code
_entity_poly.pdbx_strand_id
1 'polypeptide(L)'
;MAEEQKNRLTEAVETGASTAQAIHGAIKTGKAVSAAAKGAAIGGPYGAAVGAVLAGRRHIGKIIAVIAIVVMLPVLFVLMLPGLLFGGLTGSGASGTEGFPVLNNEQAVIENANNITFSINQLLNEGLDDVLARIDADFAASDGEEMEIHNPYATAPVYNANLFISQYCAARSLDFRTISLSDMEAVLRRNKSYFYSFTRKEELRDREETDPDTNEKSTVTEKWMIYTISYNGEAHFADNVFQLTDEQKELAADYAANLSLFLGDGMLQNLTAWNGNSIPSLGDIRFEDGGTPVVYFNQMDERYADKPYGTDHIGSYGCGPSAMAIVVSSLAGETVDPVEMADWAYKNGYWCKGSGSYHALIPGAAKAWGLPVSGCSASEPQRIIDALSEGKLVVAIMAKGHFTSSGHFIVLRGVQDGKVMVADPGSYKRSNQLWDLSIILNEASRRAAAGGPFWIIG
;
A
#
# COMPACT_ATOMS: atom_id res chain seq x y z
N MET A 1 27.14 -70.55 -37.93
CA MET A 1 25.92 -69.86 -37.44
C MET A 1 25.26 -70.66 -36.31
N ALA A 2 25.99 -70.88 -35.22
CA ALA A 2 25.54 -71.73 -34.10
C ALA A 2 25.74 -71.05 -32.73
N GLU A 3 26.04 -69.75 -32.71
CA GLU A 3 26.26 -68.98 -31.49
C GLU A 3 25.30 -67.76 -31.36
N GLU A 4 24.48 -67.52 -32.39
CA GLU A 4 23.44 -66.49 -32.38
C GLU A 4 22.02 -67.06 -32.14
N GLN A 5 21.92 -68.39 -31.98
CA GLN A 5 20.67 -69.11 -31.70
C GLN A 5 20.58 -69.57 -30.22
N LYS A 6 21.64 -69.38 -29.44
CA LYS A 6 21.71 -69.69 -27.99
C LYS A 6 21.32 -68.49 -27.11
N ASN A 7 21.11 -67.31 -27.69
CA ASN A 7 20.72 -66.08 -26.97
C ASN A 7 19.27 -65.64 -27.19
N ARG A 8 18.46 -66.45 -27.90
CA ARG A 8 17.01 -66.20 -28.07
C ARG A 8 16.11 -67.29 -27.47
N LEU A 9 16.69 -68.36 -26.93
CA LEU A 9 15.96 -69.40 -26.20
C LEU A 9 16.00 -69.19 -24.67
N THR A 10 16.94 -68.39 -24.17
CA THR A 10 17.07 -68.04 -22.74
C THR A 10 16.22 -66.84 -22.34
N GLU A 11 15.92 -65.93 -23.28
CA GLU A 11 15.02 -64.79 -23.06
C GLU A 11 13.52 -65.18 -23.14
N ALA A 12 13.20 -66.35 -23.69
CA ALA A 12 11.83 -66.86 -23.79
C ALA A 12 11.43 -67.82 -22.63
N VAL A 13 12.36 -68.15 -21.73
CA VAL A 13 12.12 -69.10 -20.61
C VAL A 13 12.11 -68.41 -19.24
N GLU A 14 12.64 -67.19 -19.10
CA GLU A 14 12.46 -66.39 -17.87
C GLU A 14 11.11 -65.64 -17.80
N THR A 15 10.37 -65.53 -18.90
CA THR A 15 8.98 -65.02 -18.89
C THR A 15 7.93 -66.14 -18.77
N GLY A 16 8.32 -67.32 -18.27
CA GLY A 16 7.44 -68.48 -18.06
C GLY A 16 7.13 -68.81 -16.60
N ALA A 17 7.79 -68.15 -15.64
CA ALA A 17 7.70 -68.51 -14.21
C ALA A 17 6.86 -67.54 -13.34
N SER A 18 6.26 -66.48 -13.90
CA SER A 18 5.36 -65.57 -13.15
C SER A 18 3.87 -65.74 -13.48
N THR A 19 3.51 -66.67 -14.37
CA THR A 19 2.12 -66.91 -14.80
C THR A 19 1.30 -67.74 -13.80
N ALA A 20 1.91 -68.25 -12.72
CA ALA A 20 1.21 -68.99 -11.67
C ALA A 20 0.72 -68.12 -10.48
N GLN A 21 1.08 -66.82 -10.42
CA GLN A 21 0.61 -65.89 -9.38
C GLN A 21 -0.28 -64.75 -9.91
N ALA A 22 -0.60 -64.74 -11.21
CA ALA A 22 -1.59 -63.81 -11.78
C ALA A 22 -3.04 -64.33 -11.68
N ILE A 23 -3.27 -65.58 -11.24
CA ILE A 23 -4.60 -66.21 -11.21
C ILE A 23 -5.37 -65.88 -9.91
N HIS A 24 -4.72 -65.38 -8.86
CA HIS A 24 -5.44 -64.97 -7.63
C HIS A 24 -5.97 -63.52 -7.66
N GLY A 25 -5.56 -62.71 -8.64
CA GLY A 25 -6.01 -61.32 -8.80
C GLY A 25 -7.27 -61.14 -9.65
N ALA A 26 -7.59 -62.11 -10.52
CA ALA A 26 -8.68 -62.00 -11.48
C ALA A 26 -10.09 -62.18 -10.88
N ILE A 27 -10.20 -62.66 -9.64
CA ILE A 27 -11.51 -62.95 -9.02
C ILE A 27 -12.17 -61.70 -8.41
N LYS A 28 -11.42 -60.63 -8.08
CA LYS A 28 -12.01 -59.39 -7.52
C LYS A 28 -12.48 -58.37 -8.56
N THR A 29 -12.00 -58.44 -9.80
CA THR A 29 -12.38 -57.51 -10.88
C THR A 29 -13.69 -57.91 -11.57
N GLY A 30 -14.16 -59.16 -11.36
CA GLY A 30 -15.40 -59.66 -11.96
C GLY A 30 -16.67 -58.94 -11.49
N LYS A 31 -16.69 -58.33 -10.30
CA LYS A 31 -17.90 -57.66 -9.76
C LYS A 31 -18.18 -56.29 -10.40
N ALA A 32 -17.14 -55.51 -10.71
CA ALA A 32 -17.29 -54.17 -11.27
C ALA A 32 -17.69 -54.22 -12.75
N VAL A 33 -17.07 -55.13 -13.51
CA VAL A 33 -17.41 -55.37 -14.92
C VAL A 33 -18.81 -56.01 -15.04
N SER A 34 -19.19 -56.86 -14.08
CA SER A 34 -20.53 -57.47 -14.01
C SER A 34 -21.66 -56.46 -13.78
N ALA A 35 -21.45 -55.40 -12.98
CA ALA A 35 -22.48 -54.41 -12.69
C ALA A 35 -22.71 -53.45 -13.87
N ALA A 36 -21.65 -53.01 -14.54
CA ALA A 36 -21.74 -52.22 -15.77
C ALA A 36 -22.37 -53.03 -16.92
N ALA A 37 -22.02 -54.31 -17.06
CA ALA A 37 -22.60 -55.21 -18.05
C ALA A 37 -24.08 -55.54 -17.78
N LYS A 38 -24.48 -55.74 -16.50
CA LYS A 38 -25.89 -55.91 -16.11
C LYS A 38 -26.72 -54.64 -16.32
N GLY A 39 -26.16 -53.46 -16.04
CA GLY A 39 -26.81 -52.17 -16.27
C GLY A 39 -27.00 -51.86 -17.76
N ALA A 40 -26.01 -52.19 -18.59
CA ALA A 40 -26.08 -52.07 -20.05
C ALA A 40 -27.16 -52.97 -20.66
N ALA A 41 -27.32 -54.19 -20.13
CA ALA A 41 -28.31 -55.17 -20.60
C ALA A 41 -29.77 -54.78 -20.30
N ILE A 42 -30.02 -53.88 -19.33
CA ILE A 42 -31.38 -53.48 -18.90
C ILE A 42 -31.78 -52.11 -19.48
N GLY A 43 -30.84 -51.21 -19.78
CA GLY A 43 -31.17 -49.83 -20.17
C GLY A 43 -30.25 -49.17 -21.20
N GLY A 44 -29.42 -49.95 -21.91
CA GLY A 44 -28.48 -49.41 -22.90
C GLY A 44 -27.40 -48.51 -22.28
N PRO A 45 -26.83 -47.53 -23.03
CA PRO A 45 -25.68 -46.73 -22.58
C PRO A 45 -25.96 -45.91 -21.30
N TYR A 46 -27.21 -45.52 -21.05
CA TYR A 46 -27.62 -44.84 -19.83
C TYR A 46 -27.68 -45.78 -18.61
N GLY A 47 -28.03 -47.05 -18.81
CA GLY A 47 -27.98 -48.07 -17.75
C GLY A 47 -26.55 -48.44 -17.31
N ALA A 48 -25.57 -48.35 -18.23
CA ALA A 48 -24.15 -48.52 -17.91
C ALA A 48 -23.60 -47.37 -17.04
N ALA A 49 -24.00 -46.13 -17.32
CA ALA A 49 -23.62 -44.96 -16.53
C ALA A 49 -24.19 -45.01 -15.11
N VAL A 50 -25.46 -45.41 -14.95
CA VAL A 50 -26.09 -45.58 -13.63
C VAL A 50 -25.45 -46.73 -12.84
N GLY A 51 -25.08 -47.83 -13.53
CA GLY A 51 -24.35 -48.95 -12.91
C GLY A 51 -22.95 -48.58 -12.40
N ALA A 52 -22.23 -47.71 -13.12
CA ALA A 52 -20.92 -47.19 -12.70
C ALA A 52 -21.03 -46.22 -11.50
N VAL A 53 -22.05 -45.37 -11.48
CA VAL A 53 -22.34 -44.44 -10.37
C VAL A 53 -22.71 -45.21 -9.09
N LEU A 54 -23.52 -46.28 -9.20
CA LEU A 54 -23.86 -47.14 -8.05
C LEU A 54 -22.67 -47.97 -7.54
N ALA A 55 -21.78 -48.42 -8.44
CA ALA A 55 -20.54 -49.13 -8.07
C ALA A 55 -19.51 -48.19 -7.39
N GLY A 56 -19.49 -46.92 -7.76
CA GLY A 56 -18.63 -45.88 -7.18
C GLY A 56 -19.10 -45.32 -5.83
N ARG A 57 -20.30 -45.67 -5.33
CA ARG A 57 -20.91 -45.11 -4.11
C ARG A 57 -20.02 -45.18 -2.85
N ARG A 58 -19.12 -46.16 -2.75
CA ARG A 58 -18.13 -46.27 -1.64
C ARG A 58 -16.97 -45.27 -1.72
N HIS A 59 -16.75 -44.67 -2.89
CA HIS A 59 -15.69 -43.69 -3.16
C HIS A 59 -16.22 -42.29 -3.45
N ILE A 60 -17.51 -42.12 -3.78
CA ILE A 60 -18.14 -40.80 -3.95
C ILE A 60 -17.94 -39.93 -2.70
N GLY A 61 -18.11 -40.50 -1.48
CA GLY A 61 -17.82 -39.77 -0.25
C GLY A 61 -16.35 -39.35 -0.11
N LYS A 62 -15.40 -40.18 -0.58
CA LYS A 62 -13.97 -39.86 -0.59
C LYS A 62 -13.62 -38.80 -1.65
N ILE A 63 -14.26 -38.86 -2.82
CA ILE A 63 -14.06 -37.88 -3.90
C ILE A 63 -14.66 -36.53 -3.50
N ILE A 64 -15.85 -36.51 -2.92
CA ILE A 64 -16.47 -35.28 -2.36
C ILE A 64 -15.60 -34.73 -1.23
N ALA A 65 -15.08 -35.59 -0.33
CA ALA A 65 -14.17 -35.14 0.72
C ALA A 65 -12.86 -34.57 0.16
N VAL A 66 -12.28 -35.18 -0.88
CA VAL A 66 -11.07 -34.66 -1.55
C VAL A 66 -11.36 -33.33 -2.24
N ILE A 67 -12.48 -33.20 -2.95
CA ILE A 67 -12.90 -31.93 -3.56
C ILE A 67 -13.14 -30.86 -2.48
N ALA A 68 -13.79 -31.21 -1.37
CA ALA A 68 -14.00 -30.30 -0.25
C ALA A 68 -12.67 -29.84 0.37
N ILE A 69 -11.69 -30.73 0.54
CA ILE A 69 -10.34 -30.39 1.01
C ILE A 69 -9.65 -29.44 0.02
N VAL A 70 -9.71 -29.75 -1.28
CA VAL A 70 -9.09 -28.92 -2.32
C VAL A 70 -9.72 -27.53 -2.40
N VAL A 71 -11.05 -27.42 -2.23
CA VAL A 71 -11.76 -26.13 -2.20
C VAL A 71 -11.51 -25.36 -0.90
N MET A 72 -11.28 -26.05 0.22
CA MET A 72 -10.97 -25.43 1.52
C MET A 72 -9.53 -24.94 1.63
N LEU A 73 -8.59 -25.47 0.84
CA LEU A 73 -7.17 -25.08 0.90
C LEU A 73 -6.95 -23.58 0.61
N PRO A 74 -7.51 -22.98 -0.45
CA PRO A 74 -7.41 -21.53 -0.67
C PRO A 74 -8.03 -20.70 0.46
N VAL A 75 -9.13 -21.17 1.05
CA VAL A 75 -9.81 -20.50 2.17
C VAL A 75 -8.92 -20.52 3.41
N LEU A 76 -8.30 -21.66 3.71
CA LEU A 76 -7.31 -21.79 4.80
C LEU A 76 -6.13 -20.86 4.60
N PHE A 77 -5.62 -20.74 3.37
CA PHE A 77 -4.50 -19.86 3.06
C PHE A 77 -4.84 -18.37 3.28
N VAL A 78 -6.05 -17.94 2.91
CA VAL A 78 -6.52 -16.57 3.17
C VAL A 78 -6.69 -16.29 4.67
N LEU A 79 -7.17 -17.28 5.45
CA LEU A 79 -7.32 -17.15 6.91
C LEU A 79 -5.98 -17.08 7.66
N MET A 80 -4.90 -17.51 7.02
CA MET A 80 -3.52 -17.47 7.53
C MET A 80 -2.83 -16.12 7.27
N LEU A 81 -3.48 -15.19 6.56
CA LEU A 81 -2.96 -13.87 6.25
C LEU A 81 -3.76 -12.76 6.97
N PRO A 82 -3.12 -11.62 7.27
CA PRO A 82 -3.84 -10.46 7.80
C PRO A 82 -4.97 -10.01 6.87
N GLY A 83 -6.21 -10.09 7.35
CA GLY A 83 -7.39 -9.69 6.57
C GLY A 83 -7.35 -8.24 6.09
N LEU A 84 -6.57 -7.37 6.76
CA LEU A 84 -6.38 -5.98 6.35
C LEU A 84 -5.76 -5.87 4.95
N LEU A 85 -4.89 -6.82 4.57
CA LEU A 85 -4.25 -6.87 3.25
C LEU A 85 -5.26 -6.92 2.10
N PHE A 86 -6.45 -7.48 2.36
CA PHE A 86 -7.50 -7.66 1.36
C PHE A 86 -8.63 -6.63 1.46
N GLY A 87 -8.42 -5.54 2.21
CA GLY A 87 -9.45 -4.53 2.47
C GLY A 87 -10.51 -4.99 3.49
N GLY A 88 -10.18 -5.98 4.33
CA GLY A 88 -11.13 -6.63 5.23
C GLY A 88 -11.81 -7.85 4.60
N LEU A 89 -12.34 -8.75 5.43
CA LEU A 89 -12.89 -10.06 4.97
C LEU A 89 -14.41 -10.04 4.69
N THR A 90 -15.12 -8.96 5.02
CA THR A 90 -16.59 -8.90 4.97
C THR A 90 -17.16 -7.67 4.27
N GLY A 91 -16.39 -7.02 3.40
CA GLY A 91 -16.92 -5.90 2.60
C GLY A 91 -17.09 -4.57 3.35
N SER A 92 -16.58 -4.46 4.57
CA SER A 92 -16.61 -3.25 5.39
C SER A 92 -15.48 -2.25 5.06
N GLY A 93 -14.50 -2.63 4.22
CA GLY A 93 -13.45 -1.74 3.74
C GLY A 93 -13.79 -1.15 2.37
N ALA A 94 -13.64 0.17 2.25
CA ALA A 94 -13.95 0.99 1.08
C ALA A 94 -13.00 0.77 -0.12
N SER A 95 -12.57 -0.47 -0.37
CA SER A 95 -11.46 -0.76 -1.27
C SER A 95 -11.69 -1.89 -2.29
N GLY A 96 -12.91 -2.43 -2.42
CA GLY A 96 -13.32 -3.28 -3.54
C GLY A 96 -14.50 -2.66 -4.29
N THR A 97 -14.65 -2.96 -5.58
CA THR A 97 -15.93 -2.76 -6.28
C THR A 97 -17.04 -3.42 -5.45
N GLU A 98 -17.94 -2.60 -4.91
CA GLU A 98 -19.10 -3.03 -4.12
C GLU A 98 -18.83 -4.11 -3.06
N GLY A 99 -18.15 -3.77 -1.96
CA GLY A 99 -18.29 -4.52 -0.71
C GLY A 99 -17.74 -5.97 -0.72
N PHE A 100 -16.71 -6.28 -1.52
CA PHE A 100 -16.03 -7.57 -1.48
C PHE A 100 -14.50 -7.46 -1.29
N PRO A 101 -13.85 -8.43 -0.62
CA PRO A 101 -12.39 -8.50 -0.47
C PRO A 101 -11.68 -8.61 -1.83
N VAL A 102 -10.48 -8.01 -1.96
CA VAL A 102 -9.72 -7.96 -3.24
C VAL A 102 -8.96 -9.27 -3.59
N LEU A 103 -9.43 -10.41 -3.10
CA LEU A 103 -8.73 -11.71 -3.07
C LEU A 103 -8.29 -12.28 -4.43
N ASN A 104 -8.86 -11.80 -5.54
CA ASN A 104 -8.59 -12.30 -6.88
C ASN A 104 -7.99 -11.25 -7.83
N ASN A 105 -7.54 -10.11 -7.30
CA ASN A 105 -6.94 -9.03 -8.10
C ASN A 105 -5.59 -8.63 -7.51
N GLU A 106 -4.52 -9.14 -8.13
CA GLU A 106 -3.13 -8.90 -7.75
C GLU A 106 -2.81 -7.40 -7.64
N GLN A 107 -3.21 -6.61 -8.63
CA GLN A 107 -2.98 -5.16 -8.64
C GLN A 107 -3.69 -4.47 -7.47
N ALA A 108 -4.93 -4.88 -7.16
CA ALA A 108 -5.68 -4.33 -6.03
C ALA A 108 -5.11 -4.75 -4.68
N VAL A 109 -4.51 -5.94 -4.56
CA VAL A 109 -3.79 -6.39 -3.35
C VAL A 109 -2.52 -5.58 -3.14
N ILE A 110 -1.69 -5.42 -4.18
CA ILE A 110 -0.47 -4.61 -4.15
C ILE A 110 -0.81 -3.17 -3.76
N GLU A 111 -1.84 -2.61 -4.35
CA GLU A 111 -2.30 -1.27 -4.06
C GLU A 111 -2.82 -1.11 -2.63
N ASN A 112 -3.56 -2.08 -2.12
CA ASN A 112 -4.03 -2.04 -0.74
C ASN A 112 -2.86 -2.14 0.24
N ALA A 113 -1.85 -2.98 -0.05
CA ALA A 113 -0.59 -3.01 0.69
C ALA A 113 0.11 -1.64 0.70
N ASN A 114 0.18 -0.96 -0.45
CA ASN A 114 0.77 0.38 -0.58
C ASN A 114 0.02 1.42 0.26
N ASN A 115 -1.32 1.41 0.23
CA ASN A 115 -2.13 2.33 1.05
C ASN A 115 -1.88 2.10 2.54
N ILE A 116 -1.77 0.84 2.98
CA ILE A 116 -1.46 0.52 4.37
C ILE A 116 -0.07 1.06 4.75
N THR A 117 0.94 0.83 3.91
CA THR A 117 2.30 1.35 4.12
C THR A 117 2.30 2.86 4.22
N PHE A 118 1.62 3.57 3.32
CA PHE A 118 1.50 5.03 3.36
C PHE A 118 0.89 5.51 4.68
N SER A 119 -0.23 4.91 5.10
CA SER A 119 -0.88 5.26 6.37
C SER A 119 0.04 5.02 7.57
N ILE A 120 0.80 3.92 7.60
CA ILE A 120 1.75 3.66 8.70
C ILE A 120 2.85 4.73 8.74
N ASN A 121 3.44 5.08 7.59
CA ASN A 121 4.48 6.13 7.54
C ASN A 121 3.96 7.48 8.02
N GLN A 122 2.76 7.87 7.58
CA GLN A 122 2.13 9.09 8.04
C GLN A 122 1.96 9.07 9.57
N LEU A 123 1.49 7.96 10.13
CA LEU A 123 1.26 7.83 11.58
C LEU A 123 2.56 7.84 12.38
N LEU A 124 3.63 7.24 11.86
CA LEU A 124 4.96 7.32 12.48
C LEU A 124 5.47 8.77 12.50
N ASN A 125 5.28 9.53 11.42
CA ASN A 125 5.60 10.96 11.41
C ASN A 125 4.74 11.76 12.41
N GLU A 126 3.43 11.48 12.49
CA GLU A 126 2.55 12.09 13.51
C GLU A 126 3.02 11.77 14.95
N GLY A 127 3.61 10.59 15.17
CA GLY A 127 4.23 10.20 16.45
C GLY A 127 5.57 10.89 16.71
N LEU A 128 6.34 11.20 15.67
CA LEU A 128 7.58 11.96 15.78
C LEU A 128 7.29 13.42 16.15
N ASP A 129 6.28 14.03 15.53
CA ASP A 129 5.80 15.37 15.89
C ASP A 129 5.32 15.40 17.36
N ASP A 130 4.64 14.33 17.81
CA ASP A 130 4.19 14.20 19.20
C ASP A 130 5.36 14.17 20.20
N VAL A 131 6.42 13.39 19.93
CA VAL A 131 7.56 13.34 20.85
C VAL A 131 8.35 14.65 20.86
N LEU A 132 8.47 15.34 19.72
CA LEU A 132 9.09 16.67 19.66
C LEU A 132 8.32 17.68 20.50
N ALA A 133 6.98 17.71 20.39
CA ALA A 133 6.15 18.57 21.22
C ALA A 133 6.28 18.24 22.73
N ARG A 134 6.47 16.97 23.09
CA ARG A 134 6.75 16.56 24.48
C ARG A 134 8.13 16.98 24.96
N ILE A 135 9.15 16.97 24.08
CA ILE A 135 10.49 17.51 24.38
C ILE A 135 10.41 19.01 24.61
N ASP A 136 9.72 19.76 23.75
CA ASP A 136 9.53 21.21 23.92
C ASP A 136 8.86 21.54 25.27
N ALA A 137 7.84 20.76 25.65
CA ALA A 137 7.15 20.92 26.94
C ALA A 137 8.06 20.57 28.14
N ASP A 138 8.89 19.53 28.03
CA ASP A 138 9.87 19.16 29.06
C ASP A 138 10.94 20.23 29.21
N PHE A 139 11.48 20.75 28.10
CA PHE A 139 12.49 21.81 28.09
C PHE A 139 11.94 23.10 28.71
N ALA A 140 10.72 23.50 28.33
CA ALA A 140 10.05 24.68 28.89
C ALA A 140 9.79 24.58 30.41
N ALA A 141 9.70 23.36 30.94
CA ALA A 141 9.57 23.09 32.37
C ALA A 141 10.93 22.92 33.09
N SER A 142 12.03 22.95 32.35
CA SER A 142 13.39 22.77 32.87
C SER A 142 14.08 24.11 33.20
N ASP A 143 15.25 24.04 33.84
CA ASP A 143 16.15 25.18 34.07
C ASP A 143 17.26 25.28 33.01
N GLY A 144 17.09 24.61 31.87
CA GLY A 144 18.03 24.65 30.75
C GLY A 144 17.98 25.96 29.99
N GLU A 145 19.13 26.43 29.52
CA GLU A 145 19.27 27.65 28.73
C GLU A 145 19.20 27.37 27.24
N GLU A 146 19.73 26.21 26.82
CA GLU A 146 19.77 25.75 25.42
C GLU A 146 19.36 24.27 25.32
N MET A 147 18.92 23.84 24.13
CA MET A 147 18.58 22.43 23.87
C MET A 147 19.24 21.87 22.60
N GLU A 148 19.55 20.57 22.64
CA GLU A 148 19.97 19.79 21.48
C GLU A 148 19.13 18.53 21.38
N ILE A 149 18.63 18.22 20.18
CA ILE A 149 17.80 17.03 19.93
C ILE A 149 18.54 16.09 18.97
N HIS A 150 18.91 14.91 19.46
CA HIS A 150 19.39 13.81 18.64
C HIS A 150 18.18 12.99 18.14
N ASN A 151 17.83 13.19 16.88
CA ASN A 151 16.78 12.46 16.19
C ASN A 151 17.37 11.57 15.08
N PRO A 152 17.68 10.29 15.35
CA PRO A 152 18.20 9.38 14.32
C PRO A 152 17.15 9.00 13.27
N TYR A 153 15.87 9.35 13.49
CA TYR A 153 14.75 8.99 12.62
C TYR A 153 14.27 10.15 11.75
N ALA A 154 14.98 11.29 11.76
CA ALA A 154 14.61 12.48 10.99
C ALA A 154 14.54 12.23 9.47
N THR A 155 15.27 11.23 8.98
CA THR A 155 15.29 10.85 7.56
C THR A 155 14.31 9.74 7.20
N ALA A 156 14.06 8.80 8.11
CA ALA A 156 12.97 7.81 8.09
C ALA A 156 13.13 6.81 9.26
N PRO A 157 12.05 6.41 9.95
CA PRO A 157 12.11 5.28 10.87
C PRO A 157 12.16 3.94 10.09
N VAL A 158 13.02 3.02 10.52
CA VAL A 158 12.98 1.62 10.07
C VAL A 158 12.00 0.87 10.98
N TYR A 159 10.98 0.25 10.39
CA TYR A 159 9.93 -0.46 11.12
C TYR A 159 9.50 -1.72 10.35
N ASN A 160 8.89 -2.67 11.06
CA ASN A 160 8.40 -3.90 10.45
C ASN A 160 6.91 -3.79 10.14
N ALA A 161 6.57 -3.36 8.92
CA ALA A 161 5.19 -3.17 8.50
C ALA A 161 4.36 -4.47 8.54
N ASN A 162 4.96 -5.62 8.25
CA ASN A 162 4.29 -6.93 8.33
C ASN A 162 3.82 -7.21 9.75
N LEU A 163 4.73 -7.07 10.72
CA LEU A 163 4.42 -7.32 12.12
C LEU A 163 3.38 -6.30 12.62
N PHE A 164 3.50 -5.06 12.20
CA PHE A 164 2.57 -3.99 12.55
C PHE A 164 1.12 -4.30 12.16
N ILE A 165 0.90 -4.67 10.88
CA ILE A 165 -0.41 -5.02 10.34
C ILE A 165 -0.93 -6.29 11.01
N SER A 166 -0.06 -7.27 11.22
CA SER A 166 -0.41 -8.54 11.85
C SER A 166 -0.86 -8.37 13.29
N GLN A 167 -0.20 -7.49 14.06
CA GLN A 167 -0.62 -7.16 15.42
C GLN A 167 -2.02 -6.53 15.45
N TYR A 168 -2.30 -5.58 14.55
CA TYR A 168 -3.63 -5.00 14.43
C TYR A 168 -4.70 -6.06 14.10
N CYS A 169 -4.44 -6.92 13.11
CA CYS A 169 -5.38 -7.98 12.74
C CYS A 169 -5.56 -9.01 13.86
N ALA A 170 -4.50 -9.38 14.57
CA ALA A 170 -4.57 -10.29 15.70
C ALA A 170 -5.36 -9.69 16.88
N ALA A 171 -5.24 -8.38 17.13
CA ALA A 171 -6.05 -7.65 18.11
C ALA A 171 -7.56 -7.71 17.82
N ARG A 172 -7.94 -8.05 16.58
CA ARG A 172 -9.32 -8.16 16.08
C ARG A 172 -9.69 -9.58 15.64
N SER A 173 -8.92 -10.60 16.06
CA SER A 173 -9.13 -12.00 15.64
C SER A 173 -10.55 -12.52 15.94
N LEU A 174 -11.18 -12.03 17.02
CA LEU A 174 -12.55 -12.40 17.41
C LEU A 174 -13.64 -11.55 16.73
N ASP A 175 -13.29 -10.41 16.11
CA ASP A 175 -14.23 -9.54 15.41
C ASP A 175 -13.64 -9.01 14.09
N PHE A 176 -13.29 -9.95 13.21
CA PHE A 176 -12.65 -9.71 11.92
C PHE A 176 -13.43 -8.77 10.98
N ARG A 177 -14.72 -8.53 11.24
CA ARG A 177 -15.59 -7.61 10.49
C ARG A 177 -15.19 -6.15 10.66
N THR A 178 -14.51 -5.84 11.76
CA THR A 178 -14.06 -4.48 12.10
C THR A 178 -12.70 -4.12 11.50
N ILE A 179 -11.98 -5.11 10.96
CA ILE A 179 -10.67 -4.93 10.34
C ILE A 179 -10.82 -4.00 9.13
N SER A 180 -10.27 -2.79 9.26
CA SER A 180 -10.25 -1.79 8.20
C SER A 180 -9.06 -0.85 8.39
N LEU A 181 -8.60 -0.24 7.29
CA LEU A 181 -7.50 0.72 7.35
C LEU A 181 -7.86 1.92 8.23
N SER A 182 -9.10 2.42 8.13
CA SER A 182 -9.61 3.53 8.93
C SER A 182 -9.63 3.23 10.44
N ASP A 183 -10.02 2.01 10.85
CA ASP A 183 -9.99 1.65 12.27
C ASP A 183 -8.54 1.50 12.76
N MET A 184 -7.65 0.91 11.97
CA MET A 184 -6.23 0.84 12.28
C MET A 184 -5.65 2.24 12.50
N GLU A 185 -5.87 3.17 11.58
CA GLU A 185 -5.44 4.57 11.72
C GLU A 185 -5.98 5.21 13.01
N ALA A 186 -7.26 4.98 13.33
CA ALA A 186 -7.86 5.54 14.54
C ALA A 186 -7.25 4.96 15.82
N VAL A 187 -6.99 3.65 15.89
CA VAL A 187 -6.30 3.01 17.01
C VAL A 187 -4.90 3.62 17.20
N LEU A 188 -4.18 3.79 16.10
CA LEU A 188 -2.80 4.28 16.12
C LEU A 188 -2.71 5.76 16.52
N ARG A 189 -3.54 6.62 15.94
CA ARG A 189 -3.57 8.06 16.31
C ARG A 189 -3.89 8.29 17.77
N ARG A 190 -4.80 7.48 18.36
CA ARG A 190 -5.14 7.56 19.79
C ARG A 190 -3.97 7.22 20.71
N ASN A 191 -3.00 6.46 20.21
CA ASN A 191 -1.89 5.89 20.98
C ASN A 191 -0.52 6.38 20.48
N LYS A 192 -0.47 7.45 19.69
CA LYS A 192 0.77 7.94 19.05
C LYS A 192 1.89 8.30 20.03
N SER A 193 1.55 8.64 21.28
CA SER A 193 2.53 8.92 22.34
C SER A 193 3.40 7.71 22.69
N TYR A 194 2.95 6.50 22.35
CA TYR A 194 3.70 5.25 22.56
C TYR A 194 4.67 4.93 21.42
N PHE A 195 4.73 5.74 20.36
CA PHE A 195 5.57 5.42 19.20
C PHE A 195 7.04 5.71 19.47
N TYR A 196 7.30 6.86 20.09
CA TYR A 196 8.64 7.32 20.42
C TYR A 196 8.73 7.70 21.89
N SER A 197 9.87 7.41 22.49
CA SER A 197 10.29 7.93 23.78
C SER A 197 11.48 8.86 23.61
N PHE A 198 11.80 9.64 24.64
CA PHE A 198 13.04 10.39 24.70
C PHE A 198 13.73 10.20 26.05
N THR A 199 15.05 10.32 26.05
CA THR A 199 15.84 10.49 27.28
C THR A 199 16.40 11.91 27.31
N ARG A 200 16.66 12.42 28.52
CA ARG A 200 17.22 13.75 28.76
C ARG A 200 18.53 13.65 29.54
N LYS A 201 19.52 14.44 29.16
CA LYS A 201 20.79 14.62 29.88
C LYS A 201 21.15 16.10 29.95
N GLU A 202 21.70 16.52 31.07
CA GLU A 202 22.22 17.88 31.26
C GLU A 202 23.72 17.93 30.93
N GLU A 203 24.15 18.96 30.20
CA GLU A 203 25.55 19.24 29.91
C GLU A 203 25.84 20.73 30.10
N LEU A 204 26.98 21.07 30.71
CA LEU A 204 27.47 22.44 30.76
C LEU A 204 28.41 22.65 29.59
N ARG A 205 28.19 23.71 28.79
CA ARG A 205 29.02 24.03 27.63
C ARG A 205 29.47 25.47 27.72
N ASP A 206 30.75 25.69 27.44
CA ASP A 206 31.34 27.03 27.44
C ASP A 206 31.21 27.65 26.05
N ARG A 207 30.64 28.86 25.97
CA ARG A 207 30.57 29.69 24.77
C ARG A 207 31.48 30.90 24.95
N GLU A 208 32.31 31.19 23.94
CA GLU A 208 32.99 32.49 23.87
C GLU A 208 32.02 33.54 23.37
N GLU A 209 31.76 34.56 24.18
CA GLU A 209 31.06 35.77 23.79
C GLU A 209 32.10 36.86 23.51
N THR A 210 31.89 37.65 22.46
CA THR A 210 32.73 38.81 22.15
C THR A 210 31.90 40.07 22.30
N ASP A 211 32.35 40.96 23.16
CA ASP A 211 31.71 42.27 23.35
C ASP A 211 31.82 43.08 22.04
N PRO A 212 30.70 43.50 21.44
CA PRO A 212 30.69 44.17 20.15
C PRO A 212 31.33 45.59 20.18
N ASP A 213 31.46 46.20 21.35
CA ASP A 213 32.01 47.54 21.54
C ASP A 213 33.51 47.52 21.90
N THR A 214 33.94 46.51 22.67
CA THR A 214 35.33 46.43 23.18
C THR A 214 36.17 45.36 22.47
N ASN A 215 35.53 44.45 21.73
CA ASN A 215 36.16 43.30 21.07
C ASN A 215 36.85 42.34 22.05
N GLU A 216 36.55 42.44 23.35
CA GLU A 216 37.03 41.52 24.39
C GLU A 216 36.23 40.22 24.37
N LYS A 217 36.91 39.10 24.62
CA LYS A 217 36.31 37.77 24.71
C LYS A 217 36.07 37.37 26.16
N SER A 218 34.86 36.92 26.47
CA SER A 218 34.51 36.32 27.75
C SER A 218 33.94 34.92 27.55
N THR A 219 34.12 34.05 28.54
CA THR A 219 33.52 32.70 28.53
C THR A 219 32.24 32.72 29.36
N VAL A 220 31.14 32.30 28.75
CA VAL A 220 29.86 32.08 29.41
C VAL A 220 29.61 30.57 29.44
N THR A 221 29.33 30.02 30.62
CA THR A 221 28.96 28.61 30.79
C THR A 221 27.44 28.50 30.69
N GLU A 222 26.96 27.78 29.67
CA GLU A 222 25.55 27.57 29.40
C GLU A 222 25.09 26.17 29.82
N LYS A 223 23.87 26.05 30.34
CA LYS A 223 23.25 24.76 30.67
C LYS A 223 22.45 24.19 29.50
N TRP A 224 22.96 23.15 28.87
CA TRP A 224 22.35 22.49 27.71
C TRP A 224 21.54 21.25 28.11
N MET A 225 20.32 21.15 27.60
CA MET A 225 19.44 19.98 27.72
C MET A 225 19.53 19.12 26.46
N ILE A 226 20.12 17.94 26.57
CA ILE A 226 20.33 17.02 25.46
C ILE A 226 19.24 15.95 25.46
N TYR A 227 18.43 15.94 24.41
CA TYR A 227 17.34 14.98 24.22
C TYR A 227 17.71 13.94 23.16
N THR A 228 17.55 12.66 23.47
CA THR A 228 17.75 11.56 22.49
C THR A 228 16.43 10.83 22.25
N ILE A 229 15.93 10.88 21.02
CA ILE A 229 14.68 10.19 20.62
C ILE A 229 14.96 8.71 20.34
N SER A 230 14.06 7.84 20.80
CA SER A 230 14.08 6.39 20.56
C SER A 230 12.73 5.92 20.01
N TYR A 231 12.75 5.15 18.92
CA TYR A 231 11.58 4.41 18.44
C TYR A 231 11.36 3.20 19.34
N ASN A 232 10.14 3.06 19.89
CA ASN A 232 9.86 2.03 20.89
C ASN A 232 9.71 0.62 20.28
N GLY A 233 9.43 0.52 18.99
CA GLY A 233 9.36 -0.75 18.25
C GLY A 233 8.05 -1.52 18.41
N GLU A 234 7.85 -2.50 17.53
CA GLU A 234 6.58 -3.23 17.42
C GLU A 234 6.30 -4.11 18.64
N ALA A 235 7.32 -4.59 19.35
CA ALA A 235 7.12 -5.32 20.61
C ALA A 235 6.41 -4.45 21.66
N HIS A 236 6.81 -3.19 21.77
CA HIS A 236 6.14 -2.23 22.66
C HIS A 236 4.70 -1.93 22.20
N PHE A 237 4.44 -1.98 20.89
CA PHE A 237 3.12 -1.68 20.33
C PHE A 237 2.14 -2.82 20.62
N ALA A 238 2.60 -4.07 20.54
CA ALA A 238 1.80 -5.23 20.93
C ALA A 238 1.22 -5.05 22.34
N ASP A 239 2.01 -4.56 23.29
CA ASP A 239 1.57 -4.41 24.69
C ASP A 239 0.79 -3.12 24.95
N ASN A 240 1.25 -1.98 24.40
CA ASN A 240 0.75 -0.66 24.82
C ASN A 240 -0.26 -0.05 23.84
N VAL A 241 -0.16 -0.39 22.56
CA VAL A 241 -1.02 0.16 21.51
C VAL A 241 -2.18 -0.80 21.22
N PHE A 242 -1.85 -2.06 20.94
CA PHE A 242 -2.83 -3.08 20.57
C PHE A 242 -3.30 -3.93 21.75
N GLN A 243 -2.55 -3.93 22.85
CA GLN A 243 -2.86 -4.66 24.09
C GLN A 243 -3.16 -6.14 23.85
N LEU A 244 -2.27 -6.80 23.11
CA LEU A 244 -2.39 -8.20 22.70
C LEU A 244 -2.21 -9.15 23.88
N THR A 245 -3.03 -10.21 23.93
CA THR A 245 -2.73 -11.39 24.74
C THR A 245 -1.56 -12.18 24.15
N ASP A 246 -1.01 -13.13 24.91
CA ASP A 246 0.09 -13.97 24.43
C ASP A 246 -0.33 -14.80 23.20
N GLU A 247 -1.55 -15.32 23.17
CA GLU A 247 -2.08 -16.03 22.00
C GLU A 247 -2.23 -15.10 20.77
N GLN A 248 -2.59 -13.84 20.99
CA GLN A 248 -2.67 -12.87 19.90
C GLN A 248 -1.29 -12.44 19.39
N LYS A 249 -0.27 -12.42 20.25
CA LYS A 249 1.12 -12.17 19.83
C LYS A 249 1.65 -13.33 18.96
N GLU A 250 1.36 -14.57 19.34
CA GLU A 250 1.68 -15.75 18.53
C GLU A 250 0.98 -15.67 17.16
N LEU A 251 -0.33 -15.39 17.15
CA LEU A 251 -1.10 -15.20 15.92
C LEU A 251 -0.52 -14.07 15.04
N ALA A 252 -0.11 -12.96 15.64
CA ALA A 252 0.51 -11.85 14.92
C ALA A 252 1.87 -12.25 14.30
N ALA A 253 2.67 -13.05 15.00
CA ALA A 253 3.92 -13.57 14.48
C ALA A 253 3.70 -14.51 13.29
N ASP A 254 2.73 -15.43 13.41
CA ASP A 254 2.34 -16.36 12.33
C ASP A 254 1.84 -15.59 11.10
N TYR A 255 0.97 -14.61 11.32
CA TYR A 255 0.51 -13.71 10.27
C TYR A 255 1.64 -12.95 9.59
N ALA A 256 2.61 -12.41 10.36
CA ALA A 256 3.73 -11.68 9.80
C ALA A 256 4.65 -12.60 8.97
N ALA A 257 4.89 -13.83 9.43
CA ALA A 257 5.67 -14.83 8.71
C ALA A 257 4.98 -15.25 7.40
N ASN A 258 3.67 -15.53 7.44
CA ASN A 258 2.89 -15.88 6.27
C ASN A 258 2.79 -14.73 5.27
N LEU A 259 2.63 -13.50 5.76
CA LEU A 259 2.58 -12.31 4.92
C LEU A 259 3.91 -12.07 4.19
N SER A 260 5.02 -12.31 4.89
CA SER A 260 6.37 -12.25 4.30
C SER A 260 6.56 -13.28 3.19
N LEU A 261 6.10 -14.51 3.41
CA LEU A 261 6.14 -15.56 2.39
C LEU A 261 5.22 -15.25 1.20
N PHE A 262 4.03 -14.71 1.47
CA PHE A 262 3.02 -14.41 0.46
C PHE A 262 3.42 -13.26 -0.46
N LEU A 263 4.03 -12.21 0.09
CA LEU A 263 4.40 -11.00 -0.65
C LEU A 263 5.87 -10.97 -1.09
N GLY A 264 6.68 -11.93 -0.61
CA GLY A 264 8.14 -11.86 -0.65
C GLY A 264 8.69 -10.85 0.37
N ASP A 265 9.92 -11.07 0.84
CA ASP A 265 10.63 -10.25 1.84
C ASP A 265 10.88 -8.78 1.43
N GLY A 266 10.32 -8.29 0.32
CA GLY A 266 10.53 -6.94 -0.20
C GLY A 266 9.28 -6.07 -0.30
N MET A 267 8.11 -6.65 -0.58
CA MET A 267 6.91 -5.87 -0.96
C MET A 267 6.30 -5.09 0.20
N LEU A 268 6.57 -5.52 1.44
CA LEU A 268 6.06 -4.88 2.65
C LEU A 268 7.14 -4.75 3.73
N GLN A 269 8.18 -5.59 3.69
CA GLN A 269 9.14 -5.69 4.77
C GLN A 269 10.17 -4.56 4.82
N ASN A 270 10.53 -3.95 3.70
CA ASN A 270 11.66 -3.03 3.63
C ASN A 270 12.82 -3.38 4.60
N LEU A 271 13.50 -4.49 4.33
CA LEU A 271 14.80 -4.70 4.94
C LEU A 271 15.88 -4.39 3.91
N THR A 272 16.65 -3.38 4.26
CA THR A 272 17.93 -2.95 3.70
C THR A 272 17.84 -1.98 2.50
N ALA A 273 17.76 -0.70 2.86
CA ALA A 273 17.89 0.52 2.06
C ALA A 273 16.60 1.21 1.52
N TRP A 274 15.45 1.13 2.22
CA TRP A 274 14.27 1.99 1.91
C TRP A 274 13.80 2.93 3.02
N ASN A 275 13.25 4.04 2.54
CA ASN A 275 12.88 5.29 3.23
C ASN A 275 11.37 5.54 3.25
N GLY A 276 10.56 4.48 3.10
CA GLY A 276 9.14 4.48 3.50
C GLY A 276 8.15 5.06 2.51
N ASN A 277 8.49 5.30 1.23
CA ASN A 277 7.53 5.97 0.33
C ASN A 277 7.47 5.43 -1.10
N SER A 278 7.96 4.22 -1.37
CA SER A 278 7.94 3.67 -2.73
C SER A 278 6.98 2.50 -2.92
N ILE A 279 6.28 2.48 -4.04
CA ILE A 279 5.52 1.37 -4.63
C ILE A 279 6.32 0.81 -5.82
N PRO A 280 6.17 -0.47 -6.18
CA PRO A 280 6.76 -1.00 -7.40
C PRO A 280 6.35 -0.15 -8.61
N SER A 281 7.24 -0.03 -9.59
CA SER A 281 6.96 0.79 -10.78
C SER A 281 5.65 0.38 -11.42
N LEU A 282 4.78 1.36 -11.65
CA LEU A 282 3.52 1.15 -12.36
C LEU A 282 3.72 1.07 -13.89
N GLY A 283 4.97 1.25 -14.36
CA GLY A 283 5.29 1.39 -15.76
C GLY A 283 4.79 2.71 -16.34
N ASP A 284 4.71 2.78 -17.67
CA ASP A 284 4.26 3.97 -18.37
C ASP A 284 2.75 3.88 -18.59
N ILE A 285 2.01 4.63 -17.77
CA ILE A 285 0.54 4.62 -17.79
C ILE A 285 0.01 5.85 -18.52
N ARG A 286 -1.00 5.61 -19.35
CA ARG A 286 -1.76 6.66 -20.02
C ARG A 286 -3.26 6.39 -19.92
N PHE A 287 -4.00 7.37 -19.44
CA PHE A 287 -5.46 7.36 -19.42
C PHE A 287 -5.98 7.92 -20.75
N GLU A 288 -6.75 7.14 -21.48
CA GLU A 288 -7.26 7.46 -22.83
C GLU A 288 -8.80 7.66 -22.85
N ASP A 289 -9.43 7.62 -21.68
CA ASP A 289 -10.88 7.71 -21.42
C ASP A 289 -11.38 9.16 -21.21
N GLY A 290 -10.48 10.15 -21.14
CA GLY A 290 -10.79 11.58 -21.03
C GLY A 290 -10.88 12.31 -22.37
N GLY A 291 -11.32 13.58 -22.33
CA GLY A 291 -11.31 14.46 -23.51
C GLY A 291 -9.91 14.75 -24.05
N THR A 292 -8.90 14.62 -23.17
CA THR A 292 -7.48 14.67 -23.51
C THR A 292 -6.78 13.44 -22.91
N PRO A 293 -5.94 12.71 -23.68
CA PRO A 293 -5.11 11.65 -23.12
C PRO A 293 -4.18 12.15 -22.02
N VAL A 294 -4.18 11.49 -20.87
CA VAL A 294 -3.40 11.93 -19.69
C VAL A 294 -2.28 10.94 -19.38
N VAL A 295 -1.04 11.43 -19.41
CA VAL A 295 0.13 10.70 -18.89
C VAL A 295 0.03 10.66 -17.37
N TYR A 296 0.20 9.48 -16.77
CA TYR A 296 0.05 9.31 -15.33
C TYR A 296 1.39 9.00 -14.65
N PHE A 297 1.63 9.68 -13.54
CA PHE A 297 2.74 9.41 -12.63
C PHE A 297 2.23 9.26 -11.20
N ASN A 298 2.83 8.33 -10.46
CA ASN A 298 2.60 8.21 -9.02
C ASN A 298 3.84 8.73 -8.28
N GLN A 299 3.67 9.64 -7.32
CA GLN A 299 4.77 10.21 -6.54
C GLN A 299 5.53 9.13 -5.77
N MET A 300 4.85 8.04 -5.43
CA MET A 300 5.42 6.90 -4.73
C MET A 300 6.01 5.87 -5.69
N ASP A 301 5.97 6.02 -7.01
CA ASP A 301 6.62 5.05 -7.91
C ASP A 301 8.12 4.93 -7.59
N GLU A 302 8.66 3.71 -7.47
CA GLU A 302 10.06 3.44 -7.09
C GLU A 302 11.09 4.15 -7.98
N ARG A 303 10.70 4.54 -9.20
CA ARG A 303 11.54 5.34 -10.10
C ARG A 303 11.82 6.74 -9.53
N TYR A 304 10.91 7.28 -8.73
CA TYR A 304 10.88 8.68 -8.33
C TYR A 304 10.84 8.90 -6.81
N ALA A 305 10.26 7.98 -6.05
CA ALA A 305 9.91 8.18 -4.64
C ALA A 305 11.09 8.55 -3.74
N ASP A 306 12.28 7.99 -4.01
CA ASP A 306 13.52 8.22 -3.27
C ASP A 306 14.29 9.45 -3.73
N LYS A 307 13.83 10.12 -4.79
CA LYS A 307 14.50 11.28 -5.37
C LYS A 307 14.16 12.54 -4.55
N PRO A 308 15.09 13.51 -4.51
CA PRO A 308 14.93 14.69 -3.66
C PRO A 308 13.83 15.62 -4.17
N TYR A 309 13.12 16.21 -3.22
CA TYR A 309 12.33 17.43 -3.40
C TYR A 309 12.74 18.43 -2.32
N GLY A 310 13.72 19.27 -2.63
CA GLY A 310 14.43 20.05 -1.62
C GLY A 310 15.21 19.18 -0.65
N THR A 311 15.02 19.36 0.67
CA THR A 311 15.56 18.44 1.68
C THR A 311 14.63 17.27 1.99
N ASP A 312 13.48 17.20 1.33
CA ASP A 312 12.49 16.13 1.47
C ASP A 312 12.59 15.14 0.29
N HIS A 313 11.68 14.15 0.25
CA HIS A 313 11.60 13.15 -0.82
C HIS A 313 10.26 13.25 -1.56
N ILE A 314 10.27 12.95 -2.87
CA ILE A 314 9.07 12.99 -3.72
C ILE A 314 7.98 12.04 -3.18
N GLY A 315 8.35 10.85 -2.69
CA GLY A 315 7.36 9.87 -2.23
C GLY A 315 6.44 10.39 -1.13
N SER A 316 6.96 11.13 -0.14
CA SER A 316 6.16 11.73 0.94
C SER A 316 5.55 13.09 0.57
N TYR A 317 6.31 13.93 -0.14
CA TYR A 317 6.03 15.37 -0.22
C TYR A 317 5.83 15.89 -1.65
N GLY A 318 5.86 14.99 -2.63
CA GLY A 318 5.87 15.29 -4.06
C GLY A 318 4.51 15.39 -4.73
N CYS A 319 3.39 15.43 -4.01
CA CYS A 319 2.05 15.49 -4.64
C CYS A 319 1.89 16.67 -5.61
N GLY A 320 2.44 17.84 -5.27
CA GLY A 320 2.47 19.02 -6.12
C GLY A 320 3.28 18.81 -7.42
N PRO A 321 4.59 18.52 -7.36
CA PRO A 321 5.39 18.29 -8.57
C PRO A 321 4.89 17.09 -9.38
N SER A 322 4.44 16.00 -8.77
CA SER A 322 3.86 14.88 -9.51
C SER A 322 2.54 15.24 -10.21
N ALA A 323 1.67 16.03 -9.59
CA ALA A 323 0.45 16.55 -10.26
C ALA A 323 0.81 17.45 -11.45
N MET A 324 1.82 18.31 -11.33
CA MET A 324 2.26 19.14 -12.45
C MET A 324 3.00 18.36 -13.54
N ALA A 325 3.76 17.32 -13.19
CA ALA A 325 4.37 16.40 -14.15
C ALA A 325 3.31 15.71 -15.02
N ILE A 326 2.20 15.26 -14.41
CA ILE A 326 1.01 14.73 -15.11
C ILE A 326 0.47 15.76 -16.10
N VAL A 327 0.20 16.99 -15.64
CA VAL A 327 -0.41 18.04 -16.48
C VAL A 327 0.50 18.46 -17.63
N VAL A 328 1.77 18.75 -17.34
CA VAL A 328 2.74 19.20 -18.35
C VAL A 328 2.99 18.11 -19.38
N SER A 329 3.21 16.86 -18.95
CA SER A 329 3.43 15.73 -19.85
C SER A 329 2.21 15.40 -20.72
N SER A 330 1.02 15.84 -20.31
CA SER A 330 -0.22 15.63 -21.07
C SER A 330 -0.50 16.75 -22.06
N LEU A 331 -0.08 17.99 -21.77
CA LEU A 331 -0.51 19.19 -22.52
C LEU A 331 0.61 19.93 -23.27
N ALA A 332 1.85 19.88 -22.79
CA ALA A 332 2.93 20.73 -23.31
C ALA A 332 3.66 20.13 -24.54
N GLY A 333 3.37 18.89 -24.91
CA GLY A 333 4.02 18.19 -26.04
C GLY A 333 5.44 17.68 -25.73
N GLU A 334 5.86 17.76 -24.47
CA GLU A 334 7.09 17.16 -23.94
C GLU A 334 6.79 16.41 -22.65
N THR A 335 7.58 15.38 -22.33
CA THR A 335 7.44 14.62 -21.09
C THR A 335 8.36 15.19 -20.03
N VAL A 336 7.79 15.60 -18.90
CA VAL A 336 8.50 16.02 -17.69
C VAL A 336 8.09 15.08 -16.57
N ASP A 337 9.05 14.28 -16.08
CA ASP A 337 8.78 13.32 -15.01
C ASP A 337 8.75 14.00 -13.62
N PRO A 338 8.31 13.29 -12.55
CA PRO A 338 8.26 13.86 -11.21
C PRO A 338 9.60 14.37 -10.68
N VAL A 339 10.73 13.79 -11.10
CA VAL A 339 12.07 14.16 -10.62
C VAL A 339 12.48 15.50 -11.21
N GLU A 340 12.31 15.65 -12.53
CA GLU A 340 12.57 16.91 -13.23
C GLU A 340 11.67 18.04 -12.71
N MET A 341 10.37 17.76 -12.53
CA MET A 341 9.43 18.75 -12.00
C MET A 341 9.74 19.12 -10.54
N ALA A 342 10.14 18.16 -9.70
CA ALA A 342 10.51 18.42 -8.30
C ALA A 342 11.79 19.29 -8.20
N ASP A 343 12.81 18.98 -8.99
CA ASP A 343 14.04 19.79 -9.07
C ASP A 343 13.76 21.21 -9.56
N TRP A 344 12.94 21.35 -10.62
CA TRP A 344 12.51 22.65 -11.10
C TRP A 344 11.72 23.43 -10.04
N ALA A 345 10.76 22.78 -9.39
CA ALA A 345 9.93 23.39 -8.35
C ALA A 345 10.77 23.88 -7.17
N TYR A 346 11.74 23.08 -6.73
CA TYR A 346 12.67 23.46 -5.67
C TYR A 346 13.52 24.67 -6.06
N LYS A 347 14.16 24.65 -7.24
CA LYS A 347 15.00 25.75 -7.75
C LYS A 347 14.24 27.06 -7.92
N ASN A 348 12.94 27.00 -8.13
CA ASN A 348 12.07 28.17 -8.29
C ASN A 348 11.33 28.56 -6.99
N GLY A 349 11.68 27.95 -5.84
CA GLY A 349 11.17 28.37 -4.52
C GLY A 349 9.76 27.88 -4.20
N TYR A 350 9.29 26.82 -4.85
CA TYR A 350 7.94 26.28 -4.65
C TYR A 350 7.87 25.14 -3.61
N TRP A 351 9.01 24.67 -3.12
CA TRP A 351 9.09 23.65 -2.08
C TRP A 351 8.88 24.24 -0.68
N CYS A 352 8.09 23.54 0.14
CA CYS A 352 7.87 23.85 1.54
C CYS A 352 8.27 22.65 2.41
N LYS A 353 9.37 22.79 3.17
CA LYS A 353 9.94 21.73 4.00
C LYS A 353 8.89 21.08 4.91
N GLY A 354 8.75 19.76 4.82
CA GLY A 354 7.81 18.95 5.61
C GLY A 354 6.33 19.18 5.28
N SER A 355 6.02 19.98 4.25
CA SER A 355 4.64 20.30 3.85
C SER A 355 4.40 20.14 2.34
N GLY A 356 5.40 19.71 1.59
CA GLY A 356 5.32 19.51 0.14
C GLY A 356 5.52 20.79 -0.64
N SER A 357 4.44 21.32 -1.25
CA SER A 357 4.52 22.43 -2.20
C SER A 357 3.70 23.62 -1.78
N TYR A 358 4.22 24.83 -2.00
CA TYR A 358 3.42 26.04 -1.95
C TYR A 358 2.38 26.04 -3.08
N HIS A 359 1.18 26.59 -2.82
CA HIS A 359 0.10 26.66 -3.82
C HIS A 359 0.50 27.40 -5.11
N ALA A 360 1.51 28.29 -5.03
CA ALA A 360 2.05 29.02 -6.17
C ALA A 360 2.77 28.12 -7.18
N LEU A 361 3.12 26.87 -6.82
CA LEU A 361 3.69 25.88 -7.74
C LEU A 361 2.82 25.71 -8.99
N ILE A 362 1.51 25.55 -8.79
CA ILE A 362 0.59 25.18 -9.88
C ILE A 362 0.54 26.26 -10.98
N PRO A 363 0.20 27.53 -10.68
CA PRO A 363 0.24 28.57 -11.70
C PRO A 363 1.66 28.89 -12.18
N GLY A 364 2.68 28.73 -11.32
CA GLY A 364 4.08 28.97 -11.67
C GLY A 364 4.60 27.99 -12.72
N ALA A 365 4.40 26.69 -12.49
CA ALA A 365 4.76 25.62 -13.42
C ALA A 365 3.92 25.72 -14.71
N ALA A 366 2.60 25.90 -14.64
CA ALA A 366 1.78 26.07 -15.84
C ALA A 366 2.31 27.20 -16.74
N LYS A 367 2.64 28.36 -16.16
CA LYS A 367 3.22 29.49 -16.89
C LYS A 367 4.61 29.18 -17.47
N ALA A 368 5.46 28.46 -16.73
CA ALA A 368 6.81 28.13 -17.19
C ALA A 368 6.80 27.22 -18.43
N TRP A 369 5.81 26.34 -18.53
CA TRP A 369 5.57 25.48 -19.69
C TRP A 369 4.59 26.08 -20.72
N GLY A 370 4.31 27.38 -20.64
CA GLY A 370 3.49 28.08 -21.62
C GLY A 370 2.00 27.67 -21.63
N LEU A 371 1.53 27.00 -20.58
CA LEU A 371 0.15 26.55 -20.46
C LEU A 371 -0.73 27.67 -19.87
N PRO A 372 -1.87 28.01 -20.51
CA PRO A 372 -2.85 28.91 -19.92
C PRO A 372 -3.35 28.35 -18.59
N VAL A 373 -3.42 29.18 -17.56
CA VAL A 373 -3.92 28.79 -16.24
C VAL A 373 -4.89 29.83 -15.70
N SER A 374 -6.02 29.39 -15.17
CA SER A 374 -6.98 30.25 -14.48
C SER A 374 -7.47 29.62 -13.19
N GLY A 375 -7.55 30.44 -12.14
CA GLY A 375 -8.13 30.03 -10.87
C GLY A 375 -9.66 29.86 -10.96
N CYS A 376 -10.19 28.91 -10.20
CA CYS A 376 -11.61 28.64 -10.07
C CYS A 376 -11.97 28.36 -8.60
N SER A 377 -13.07 28.96 -8.14
CA SER A 377 -13.56 28.76 -6.78
C SER A 377 -14.48 27.53 -6.69
N ALA A 378 -14.65 26.98 -5.48
CA ALA A 378 -15.61 25.91 -5.24
C ALA A 378 -17.08 26.36 -5.45
N SER A 379 -17.36 27.66 -5.51
CA SER A 379 -18.67 28.22 -5.85
C SER A 379 -18.98 28.26 -7.35
N GLU A 380 -18.04 27.85 -8.22
CA GLU A 380 -18.19 27.84 -9.68
C GLU A 380 -18.15 26.41 -10.26
N PRO A 381 -19.01 25.48 -9.80
CA PRO A 381 -18.92 24.07 -10.19
C PRO A 381 -19.09 23.84 -11.69
N GLN A 382 -19.94 24.63 -12.35
CA GLN A 382 -20.19 24.49 -13.78
C GLN A 382 -18.93 24.80 -14.60
N ARG A 383 -18.13 25.79 -14.18
CA ARG A 383 -16.91 26.20 -14.88
C ARG A 383 -15.84 25.11 -14.83
N ILE A 384 -15.81 24.30 -13.77
CA ILE A 384 -14.95 23.12 -13.67
C ILE A 384 -15.41 22.04 -14.65
N ILE A 385 -16.71 21.74 -14.68
CA ILE A 385 -17.29 20.73 -15.59
C ILE A 385 -17.10 21.12 -17.04
N ASP A 386 -17.35 22.39 -17.40
CA ASP A 386 -17.18 22.88 -18.76
C ASP A 386 -15.71 22.74 -19.20
N ALA A 387 -14.76 23.14 -18.35
CA ALA A 387 -13.33 23.00 -18.64
C ALA A 387 -12.92 21.54 -18.85
N LEU A 388 -13.34 20.64 -17.97
CA LEU A 388 -13.05 19.20 -18.11
C LEU A 388 -13.69 18.60 -19.36
N SER A 389 -14.87 19.07 -19.75
CA SER A 389 -15.57 18.62 -20.96
C SER A 389 -14.91 19.15 -22.24
N GLU A 390 -14.24 20.29 -22.16
CA GLU A 390 -13.41 20.86 -23.24
C GLU A 390 -12.03 20.18 -23.36
N GLY A 391 -11.72 19.18 -22.52
CA GLY A 391 -10.43 18.48 -22.52
C GLY A 391 -9.33 19.21 -21.73
N LYS A 392 -9.65 20.26 -20.98
CA LYS A 392 -8.70 20.89 -20.06
C LYS A 392 -8.52 20.04 -18.82
N LEU A 393 -7.40 20.22 -18.14
CA LEU A 393 -7.13 19.56 -16.87
C LEU A 393 -7.32 20.55 -15.72
N VAL A 394 -7.74 20.07 -14.56
CA VAL A 394 -7.90 20.92 -13.37
C VAL A 394 -7.08 20.35 -12.23
N VAL A 395 -6.06 21.08 -11.77
CA VAL A 395 -5.38 20.72 -10.52
C VAL A 395 -6.23 21.19 -9.35
N ALA A 396 -6.41 20.34 -8.35
CA ALA A 396 -7.15 20.66 -7.12
C ALA A 396 -6.27 20.43 -5.89
N ILE A 397 -6.37 21.31 -4.90
CA ILE A 397 -5.80 21.07 -3.57
C ILE A 397 -6.91 20.61 -2.60
N MET A 398 -6.80 19.37 -2.16
CA MET A 398 -7.75 18.71 -1.26
C MET A 398 -7.33 18.93 0.20
N ALA A 399 -8.31 19.07 1.07
CA ALA A 399 -8.19 18.96 2.51
C ALA A 399 -8.65 17.56 2.97
N LYS A 400 -8.65 17.34 4.29
CA LYS A 400 -9.04 16.08 4.92
C LYS A 400 -10.40 15.56 4.38
N GLY A 401 -10.40 14.32 3.90
CA GLY A 401 -11.53 13.68 3.25
C GLY A 401 -11.15 12.32 2.64
N HIS A 402 -11.74 11.97 1.50
CA HIS A 402 -11.49 10.70 0.80
C HIS A 402 -10.11 10.64 0.15
N PHE A 403 -9.60 11.78 -0.31
CA PHE A 403 -8.33 11.84 -1.04
C PHE A 403 -7.10 11.90 -0.13
N THR A 404 -7.25 12.43 1.08
CA THR A 404 -6.15 12.63 2.03
C THR A 404 -6.68 12.85 3.44
N SER A 405 -5.84 12.63 4.45
CA SER A 405 -6.15 13.00 5.83
C SER A 405 -5.62 14.40 6.21
N SER A 406 -4.85 15.04 5.31
CA SER A 406 -4.27 16.38 5.45
C SER A 406 -4.47 17.19 4.15
N GLY A 407 -3.39 17.75 3.56
CA GLY A 407 -3.41 18.46 2.29
C GLY A 407 -2.88 17.59 1.15
N HIS A 408 -3.50 17.60 -0.03
CA HIS A 408 -3.06 16.78 -1.17
C HIS A 408 -3.46 17.35 -2.52
N PHE A 409 -2.50 17.43 -3.46
CA PHE A 409 -2.78 17.85 -4.83
C PHE A 409 -3.23 16.66 -5.67
N ILE A 410 -4.30 16.84 -6.44
CA ILE A 410 -4.81 15.86 -7.41
C ILE A 410 -5.09 16.54 -8.75
N VAL A 411 -5.20 15.77 -9.83
CA VAL A 411 -5.57 16.27 -11.16
C VAL A 411 -6.96 15.72 -11.54
N LEU A 412 -7.90 16.59 -11.86
CA LEU A 412 -9.17 16.22 -12.49
C LEU A 412 -8.95 16.18 -14.00
N ARG A 413 -9.31 15.06 -14.64
CA ARG A 413 -8.90 14.73 -16.01
C ARG A 413 -10.03 14.56 -17.02
N GLY A 414 -11.27 14.68 -16.57
CA GLY A 414 -12.44 14.65 -17.46
C GLY A 414 -13.73 14.37 -16.72
N VAL A 415 -14.82 14.28 -17.48
CA VAL A 415 -16.15 13.93 -16.98
C VAL A 415 -16.65 12.69 -17.73
N GLN A 416 -17.15 11.71 -16.99
CA GLN A 416 -17.79 10.52 -17.53
C GLN A 416 -19.06 10.24 -16.71
N ASP A 417 -20.19 10.01 -17.41
CA ASP A 417 -21.48 9.69 -16.78
C ASP A 417 -21.93 10.69 -15.70
N GLY A 418 -21.60 11.97 -15.88
CA GLY A 418 -21.89 13.04 -14.92
C GLY A 418 -21.00 13.05 -13.67
N LYS A 419 -19.99 12.18 -13.62
CA LYS A 419 -18.96 12.10 -12.56
C LYS A 419 -17.60 12.54 -13.09
N VAL A 420 -16.70 12.89 -12.18
CA VAL A 420 -15.36 13.39 -12.47
C VAL A 420 -14.36 12.25 -12.43
N MET A 421 -13.51 12.18 -13.46
CA MET A 421 -12.34 11.31 -13.50
C MET A 421 -11.14 12.02 -12.89
N VAL A 422 -10.32 11.29 -12.13
CA VAL A 422 -9.16 11.84 -11.41
C VAL A 422 -7.87 11.13 -11.86
N ALA A 423 -6.75 11.84 -11.86
CA ALA A 423 -5.39 11.34 -11.84
C ALA A 423 -4.76 11.85 -10.53
N ASP A 424 -4.78 11.00 -9.51
CA ASP A 424 -4.30 11.28 -8.17
C ASP A 424 -2.85 10.77 -8.04
N PRO A 425 -1.85 11.65 -7.91
CA PRO A 425 -0.45 11.26 -7.86
C PRO A 425 -0.09 10.43 -6.61
N GLY A 426 -0.96 10.39 -5.59
CA GLY A 426 -0.81 9.56 -4.41
C GLY A 426 -1.63 8.27 -4.44
N SER A 427 -2.43 8.01 -5.49
CA SER A 427 -3.21 6.77 -5.59
C SER A 427 -3.69 6.45 -7.00
N TYR A 428 -3.17 5.34 -7.55
CA TYR A 428 -3.68 4.81 -8.81
C TYR A 428 -5.13 4.32 -8.68
N LYS A 429 -5.54 3.84 -7.50
CA LYS A 429 -6.89 3.37 -7.18
C LYS A 429 -7.91 4.44 -7.41
N ARG A 430 -7.68 5.59 -6.76
CA ARG A 430 -8.58 6.74 -6.82
C ARG A 430 -8.62 7.28 -8.24
N SER A 431 -7.55 7.07 -9.01
CA SER A 431 -7.47 7.42 -10.43
C SER A 431 -8.31 6.52 -11.36
N ASN A 432 -8.63 5.30 -10.93
CA ASN A 432 -9.51 4.36 -11.64
C ASN A 432 -10.98 4.42 -11.15
N GLN A 433 -11.34 5.43 -10.37
CA GLN A 433 -12.69 5.63 -9.84
C GLN A 433 -13.35 6.88 -10.42
N LEU A 434 -14.68 6.86 -10.49
CA LEU A 434 -15.51 8.01 -10.85
C LEU A 434 -16.02 8.70 -9.59
N TRP A 435 -15.82 10.02 -9.50
CA TRP A 435 -16.10 10.80 -8.31
C TRP A 435 -17.27 11.75 -8.51
N ASP A 436 -18.16 11.84 -7.52
CA ASP A 436 -19.15 12.91 -7.51
C ASP A 436 -18.46 14.26 -7.31
N LEU A 437 -18.76 15.23 -8.18
CA LEU A 437 -18.18 16.57 -8.09
C LEU A 437 -18.40 17.18 -6.70
N SER A 438 -19.54 16.91 -6.06
CA SER A 438 -19.86 17.40 -4.72
C SER A 438 -18.85 16.92 -3.67
N ILE A 439 -18.29 15.72 -3.77
CA ILE A 439 -17.24 15.23 -2.87
C ILE A 439 -16.00 16.10 -3.02
N ILE A 440 -15.56 16.32 -4.26
CA ILE A 440 -14.38 17.13 -4.58
C ILE A 440 -14.58 18.57 -4.09
N LEU A 441 -15.74 19.17 -4.32
CA LEU A 441 -16.03 20.55 -3.88
C LEU A 441 -16.06 20.69 -2.36
N ASN A 442 -16.66 19.71 -1.66
CA ASN A 442 -16.77 19.73 -0.20
C ASN A 442 -15.41 19.55 0.50
N GLU A 443 -14.52 18.79 -0.13
CA GLU A 443 -13.20 18.44 0.41
C GLU A 443 -12.08 19.34 -0.12
N ALA A 444 -12.37 20.25 -1.06
CA ALA A 444 -11.40 21.24 -1.51
C ALA A 444 -10.93 22.16 -0.38
N SER A 445 -9.64 22.52 -0.38
CA SER A 445 -9.06 23.36 0.66
C SER A 445 -9.70 24.75 0.70
N ARG A 446 -10.22 25.13 1.86
CA ARG A 446 -10.75 26.48 2.12
C ARG A 446 -9.66 27.53 2.37
N ARG A 447 -8.40 27.10 2.44
CA ARG A 447 -7.23 27.96 2.71
C ARG A 447 -6.27 28.00 1.51
N ALA A 448 -6.78 27.69 0.32
CA ALA A 448 -5.99 27.78 -0.90
C ALA A 448 -5.61 29.22 -1.23
N ALA A 449 -4.45 29.38 -1.87
CA ALA A 449 -3.90 30.67 -2.30
C ALA A 449 -3.53 30.59 -3.79
N ALA A 450 -2.99 31.66 -4.36
CA ALA A 450 -2.49 31.69 -5.74
C ALA A 450 -3.55 31.26 -6.80
N GLY A 451 -4.83 31.59 -6.57
CA GLY A 451 -5.93 31.27 -7.49
C GLY A 451 -6.62 29.92 -7.26
N GLY A 452 -6.20 29.15 -6.24
CA GLY A 452 -6.88 27.90 -5.88
C GLY A 452 -8.25 28.09 -5.21
N PRO A 453 -8.93 27.00 -4.83
CA PRO A 453 -8.41 25.64 -4.71
C PRO A 453 -8.37 24.83 -6.00
N PHE A 454 -8.92 25.36 -7.10
CA PHE A 454 -8.89 24.72 -8.41
C PHE A 454 -8.15 25.59 -9.42
N TRP A 455 -7.26 24.99 -10.21
CA TRP A 455 -6.54 25.64 -11.30
C TRP A 455 -6.86 24.94 -12.61
N ILE A 456 -7.62 25.60 -13.46
CA ILE A 456 -7.96 25.12 -14.80
C ILE A 456 -6.78 25.42 -15.72
N ILE A 457 -6.25 24.39 -16.38
CA ILE A 457 -5.05 24.44 -17.22
C ILE A 457 -5.33 23.84 -18.60
N GLY A 458 -4.92 24.56 -19.64
CA GLY A 458 -5.13 24.20 -21.05
C GLY A 458 -6.08 25.12 -21.80
#